data_AF-A0A7C5CQ31-F1
#
_entry.id   AF-A0A7C5CQ31-F1
#
_cell.length_a   1.000
_cell.length_b   1.000
_cell.length_c   1.000
_cell.angle_alpha   90.00
_cell.angle_beta   90.00
_cell.angle_gamma   90.00
#
_symmetry.space_group_name_H-M   'P 1'
#
loop_
_entity.id
_entity.type
_entity.pdbx_description
1 polymer ?
#
loop_
_entity_poly.entity_id
_entity_poly.type
_entity_poly.pdbx_seq_one_letter_code
_entity_poly.pdbx_strand_id
1 'polypeptide(L)'
;MFSPNEAQLGGETTQQHPQRFLQPLANLSLERQSDFFLGLSFFRDPWVKAPATTTARDGLGPLFNMRACLACHANGGRGLPPLKAGFAAHSMVFRLSLPQQTKQGDWLPDPVYGHQLQALGIDQILSYNTMPSSPQDERSRLVRGEAKVYVAYQPLYGQYADGEVW
;
A
#
# COMPACT_ATOMS: atom_id res chain seq x y z
N MET A 1 -16.98 -28.35 9.71
CA MET A 1 -16.90 -28.12 11.16
C MET A 1 -15.60 -27.39 11.40
N PHE A 2 -15.64 -26.15 11.90
CA PHE A 2 -14.45 -25.32 12.12
C PHE A 2 -13.69 -25.87 13.35
N SER A 3 -12.41 -26.22 13.18
CA SER A 3 -11.57 -26.68 14.31
C SER A 3 -11.09 -25.47 15.12
N PRO A 4 -11.03 -25.55 16.47
CA PRO A 4 -10.41 -24.49 17.28
C PRO A 4 -8.98 -24.13 16.86
N ASN A 5 -8.26 -25.08 16.25
CA ASN A 5 -6.89 -24.87 15.76
C ASN A 5 -6.84 -24.02 14.47
N GLU A 6 -7.92 -23.91 13.70
CA GLU A 6 -7.99 -23.05 12.50
C GLU A 6 -7.90 -21.56 12.87
N ALA A 7 -8.25 -21.20 14.12
CA ALA A 7 -8.06 -19.85 14.65
C ALA A 7 -6.61 -19.55 15.08
N GLN A 8 -5.74 -20.56 15.14
CA GLN A 8 -4.35 -20.47 15.61
C GLN A 8 -3.35 -20.53 14.45
N LEU A 9 -3.49 -19.63 13.48
CA LEU A 9 -2.60 -19.59 12.30
C LEU A 9 -1.11 -19.40 12.62
N GLY A 10 -0.77 -18.91 13.82
CA GLY A 10 0.60 -18.79 14.34
C GLY A 10 0.97 -19.84 15.39
N GLY A 11 0.20 -20.93 15.51
CA GLY A 11 0.36 -21.95 16.56
C GLY A 11 0.26 -21.36 17.97
N GLU A 12 1.11 -21.83 18.88
CA GLU A 12 1.20 -21.36 20.27
C GLU A 12 1.54 -19.87 20.40
N THR A 13 2.09 -19.26 19.34
CA THR A 13 2.45 -17.84 19.30
C THR A 13 1.35 -16.96 18.70
N THR A 14 0.18 -17.51 18.39
CA THR A 14 -0.95 -16.75 17.87
C THR A 14 -1.39 -15.68 18.87
N GLN A 15 -1.39 -14.42 18.44
CA GLN A 15 -1.88 -13.30 19.24
C GLN A 15 -3.23 -12.79 18.71
N GLN A 16 -4.21 -12.67 19.59
CA GLN A 16 -5.51 -12.04 19.31
C GLN A 16 -5.46 -10.54 19.58
N HIS A 17 -4.63 -9.82 18.81
CA HIS A 17 -4.45 -8.37 18.91
C HIS A 17 -4.56 -7.72 17.52
N PRO A 18 -5.16 -6.52 17.38
CA PRO A 18 -5.25 -5.83 16.09
C PRO A 18 -3.88 -5.57 15.43
N GLN A 19 -2.84 -5.33 16.25
CA GLN A 19 -1.46 -5.05 15.81
C GLN A 19 -0.52 -6.24 15.97
N ARG A 20 -1.05 -7.47 15.98
CA ARG A 20 -0.26 -8.70 16.18
C ARG A 20 0.95 -8.85 15.23
N PHE A 21 0.86 -8.33 14.00
CA PHE A 21 1.95 -8.39 13.02
C PHE A 21 3.04 -7.33 13.25
N LEU A 22 2.82 -6.41 14.18
CA LEU A 22 3.79 -5.40 14.61
C LEU A 22 4.47 -5.78 15.94
N GLN A 23 4.24 -7.01 16.41
CA GLN A 23 4.85 -7.56 17.62
C GLN A 23 5.76 -8.74 17.24
N PRO A 24 6.91 -8.90 17.91
CA PRO A 24 7.70 -10.11 17.77
C PRO A 24 6.93 -11.32 18.30
N LEU A 25 7.25 -12.52 17.80
CA LEU A 25 6.71 -13.75 18.37
C LEU A 25 7.26 -13.94 19.80
N ALA A 26 6.43 -14.45 20.71
CA ALA A 26 6.75 -14.53 22.13
C ALA A 26 7.95 -15.45 22.44
N ASN A 27 8.31 -16.34 21.53
CA ASN A 27 9.40 -17.31 21.67
C ASN A 27 10.69 -16.92 20.91
N LEU A 28 10.80 -15.68 20.40
CA LEU A 28 12.04 -15.21 19.77
C LEU A 28 13.14 -14.93 20.80
N SER A 29 14.39 -15.28 20.46
CA SER A 29 15.56 -14.83 21.22
C SER A 29 15.70 -13.31 21.19
N LEU A 30 16.45 -12.74 22.13
CA LEU A 30 16.66 -11.28 22.20
C LEU A 30 17.27 -10.70 20.93
N GLU A 31 18.20 -11.43 20.31
CA GLU A 31 18.83 -11.03 19.04
C GLU A 31 17.78 -10.94 17.93
N ARG A 32 16.90 -11.94 17.81
CA ARG A 32 15.83 -11.94 16.80
C ARG A 32 14.76 -10.88 17.08
N GLN A 33 14.51 -10.54 18.34
CA GLN A 33 13.65 -9.41 18.68
C GLN A 33 14.29 -8.09 18.23
N SER A 34 15.60 -7.93 18.39
CA SER A 34 16.32 -6.76 17.88
C SER A 34 16.20 -6.65 16.35
N ASP A 35 16.42 -7.74 15.62
CA ASP A 35 16.24 -7.78 14.16
C ASP A 35 14.81 -7.44 13.75
N PHE A 36 13.81 -7.95 14.49
CA PHE A 36 12.41 -7.63 14.27
C PHE A 36 12.15 -6.12 14.38
N PHE A 37 12.63 -5.47 15.44
CA PHE A 37 12.41 -4.02 15.63
C PHE A 37 13.17 -3.17 14.62
N LEU A 38 14.36 -3.61 14.19
CA LEU A 38 15.07 -2.97 13.08
C LEU A 38 14.26 -3.05 11.78
N GLY A 39 13.77 -4.24 11.42
CA GLY A 39 12.92 -4.43 10.25
C GLY A 39 11.61 -3.64 10.34
N LEU A 40 10.97 -3.62 11.51
CA LEU A 40 9.76 -2.84 11.76
C LEU A 40 10.01 -1.34 11.57
N SER A 41 11.19 -0.83 11.93
CA SER A 41 11.61 0.55 11.68
C SER A 41 11.58 0.86 10.18
N PHE A 42 12.17 0.00 9.33
CA PHE A 42 12.11 0.17 7.87
C PHE A 42 10.69 0.03 7.30
N PHE A 43 9.88 -0.87 7.88
CA PHE A 43 8.52 -1.12 7.43
C PHE A 43 7.55 0.03 7.73
N ARG A 44 7.71 0.66 8.91
CA ARG A 44 6.83 1.72 9.42
C ARG A 44 7.22 3.11 8.89
N ASP A 45 8.51 3.40 8.88
CA ASP A 45 8.96 4.76 8.68
C ASP A 45 9.04 5.10 7.19
N PRO A 46 8.69 6.33 6.79
CA PRO A 46 8.58 6.69 5.39
C PRO A 46 9.94 6.93 4.71
N TRP A 47 10.05 6.53 3.45
CA TRP A 47 11.07 6.99 2.51
C TRP A 47 10.94 8.50 2.28
N VAL A 48 12.07 9.17 2.06
CA VAL A 48 12.15 10.63 1.89
C VAL A 48 12.78 10.99 0.55
N LYS A 49 12.47 12.22 0.08
CA LYS A 49 13.00 12.77 -1.17
C LYS A 49 14.53 12.88 -1.08
N ALA A 50 15.20 12.46 -2.14
CA ALA A 50 16.63 12.69 -2.30
C ALA A 50 16.97 14.13 -2.71
N PRO A 51 18.08 14.69 -2.22
CA PRO A 51 18.97 14.14 -1.20
C PRO A 51 18.43 14.37 0.23
N ALA A 52 18.62 13.40 1.11
CA ALA A 52 18.28 13.53 2.53
C ALA A 52 19.51 13.40 3.43
N THR A 53 19.47 14.02 4.61
CA THR A 53 20.54 13.86 5.63
C THR A 53 20.59 12.43 6.19
N THR A 54 19.48 11.68 6.09
CA THR A 54 19.37 10.28 6.50
C THR A 54 19.46 9.35 5.28
N THR A 55 20.64 8.77 5.05
CA THR A 55 20.90 7.92 3.87
C THR A 55 20.14 6.59 3.88
N ALA A 56 19.82 6.05 5.07
CA ALA A 56 19.13 4.77 5.20
C ALA A 56 17.71 4.73 4.61
N ARG A 57 17.11 5.90 4.31
CA ARG A 57 15.75 6.03 3.78
C ARG A 57 15.66 7.04 2.63
N ASP A 58 16.81 7.35 2.05
CA ASP A 58 16.91 8.21 0.88
C ASP A 58 16.52 7.45 -0.39
N GLY A 59 16.18 8.17 -1.46
CA GLY A 59 15.90 7.60 -2.78
C GLY A 59 14.42 7.46 -3.11
N LEU A 60 13.52 8.19 -2.45
CA LEU A 60 12.13 8.23 -2.90
C LEU A 60 12.06 8.85 -4.30
N GLY A 61 11.64 8.05 -5.28
CA GLY A 61 11.49 8.46 -6.67
C GLY A 61 10.40 9.52 -6.88
N PRO A 62 10.33 10.10 -8.10
CA PRO A 62 9.38 11.17 -8.43
C PRO A 62 7.91 10.75 -8.30
N LEU A 63 7.60 9.50 -8.66
CA LEU A 63 6.27 8.90 -8.61
C LEU A 63 6.31 7.61 -7.77
N PHE A 64 5.28 7.41 -6.95
CA PHE A 64 5.16 6.26 -6.05
C PHE A 64 3.70 6.03 -5.65
N ASN A 65 3.41 4.87 -5.06
CA ASN A 65 2.06 4.57 -4.55
C ASN A 65 1.90 4.95 -3.08
N MET A 66 2.87 4.57 -2.23
CA MET A 66 2.95 4.99 -0.84
C MET A 66 4.43 5.08 -0.42
N ARG A 67 4.73 5.88 0.60
CA ARG A 67 6.10 6.10 1.08
C ARG A 67 6.52 5.20 2.24
N ALA A 68 5.65 4.34 2.76
CA ALA A 68 5.97 3.36 3.81
C ALA A 68 5.15 2.09 3.62
N CYS A 69 5.72 0.93 3.93
CA CYS A 69 5.02 -0.36 3.78
C CYS A 69 3.76 -0.41 4.65
N LEU A 70 3.86 0.05 5.90
CA LEU A 70 2.74 0.12 6.85
C LEU A 70 1.58 1.00 6.35
N ALA A 71 1.85 1.93 5.44
CA ALA A 71 0.81 2.81 4.89
C ALA A 71 -0.15 2.07 3.95
N CYS A 72 0.29 0.97 3.32
CA CYS A 72 -0.59 0.02 2.64
C CYS A 72 -1.03 -1.12 3.58
N HIS A 73 -0.13 -1.57 4.46
CA HIS A 73 -0.30 -2.72 5.34
C HIS A 73 -0.76 -2.31 6.74
N ALA A 74 -2.00 -1.82 6.87
CA ALA A 74 -2.53 -1.37 8.16
C ALA A 74 -2.33 -2.41 9.28
N ASN A 75 -1.81 -1.97 10.43
CA ASN A 75 -1.45 -2.83 11.57
C ASN A 75 -0.51 -4.00 11.23
N GLY A 76 0.29 -3.87 10.16
CA GLY A 76 1.20 -4.92 9.66
C GLY A 76 0.48 -6.04 8.91
N GLY A 77 -0.84 -5.92 8.71
CA GLY A 77 -1.68 -6.92 8.09
C GLY A 77 -1.94 -6.67 6.61
N ARG A 78 -3.00 -7.32 6.10
CA ARG A 78 -3.52 -7.05 4.77
C ARG A 78 -4.07 -5.62 4.72
N GLY A 79 -3.77 -4.93 3.63
CA GLY A 79 -4.34 -3.61 3.38
C GLY A 79 -5.86 -3.65 3.26
N LEU A 80 -6.51 -2.54 3.59
CA LEU A 80 -7.96 -2.44 3.57
C LEU A 80 -8.41 -1.71 2.30
N PRO A 81 -9.39 -2.23 1.56
CA PRO A 81 -10.05 -1.45 0.52
C PRO A 81 -10.71 -0.20 1.13
N PRO A 82 -10.95 0.86 0.33
CA PRO A 82 -11.75 2.00 0.77
C PRO A 82 -13.08 1.55 1.38
N LEU A 83 -13.34 1.94 2.64
CA LEU A 83 -14.56 1.55 3.35
C LEU A 83 -15.82 2.28 2.82
N LYS A 84 -15.63 3.38 2.11
CA LYS A 84 -16.71 4.20 1.53
C LYS A 84 -16.26 4.74 0.18
N ALA A 85 -17.22 4.94 -0.72
CA ALA A 85 -16.97 5.63 -1.98
C ALA A 85 -16.38 7.03 -1.72
N GLY A 86 -15.41 7.43 -2.55
CA GLY A 86 -14.74 8.74 -2.41
C GLY A 86 -13.52 8.74 -1.48
N PHE A 87 -13.26 7.67 -0.72
CA PHE A 87 -12.05 7.54 0.09
C PHE A 87 -10.86 7.08 -0.77
N ALA A 88 -9.66 7.53 -0.41
CA ALA A 88 -8.45 7.19 -1.14
C ALA A 88 -8.09 5.70 -1.01
N ALA A 89 -7.74 5.08 -2.14
CA ALA A 89 -7.41 3.67 -2.24
C ALA A 89 -5.92 3.37 -1.92
N HIS A 90 -5.43 3.82 -0.76
CA HIS A 90 -4.01 3.76 -0.39
C HIS A 90 -3.43 2.33 -0.38
N SER A 91 -4.23 1.34 -0.01
CA SER A 91 -3.82 -0.07 0.05
C SER A 91 -4.04 -0.86 -1.24
N MET A 92 -4.49 -0.19 -2.32
CA MET A 92 -4.77 -0.83 -3.60
C MET A 92 -3.74 -0.45 -4.65
N VAL A 93 -3.47 -1.39 -5.53
CA VAL A 93 -2.62 -1.19 -6.70
C VAL A 93 -3.49 -1.36 -7.93
N PHE A 94 -3.42 -0.39 -8.84
CA PHE A 94 -4.14 -0.42 -10.10
C PHE A 94 -3.16 -0.77 -11.21
N ARG A 95 -3.36 -1.94 -11.81
CA ARG A 95 -2.58 -2.37 -12.98
C ARG A 95 -3.32 -2.01 -14.25
N LEU A 96 -2.57 -1.48 -15.20
CA LEU A 96 -3.06 -1.06 -16.50
C LEU A 96 -2.42 -1.95 -17.57
N SER A 97 -3.22 -2.33 -18.55
CA SER A 97 -2.73 -3.06 -19.71
C SER A 97 -3.58 -2.80 -20.93
N LEU A 98 -2.95 -2.89 -22.09
CA LEU A 98 -3.67 -3.02 -23.34
C LEU A 98 -4.36 -4.41 -23.41
N PRO A 99 -5.44 -4.56 -24.19
CA PRO A 99 -6.12 -5.85 -24.33
C PRO A 99 -5.28 -6.90 -25.08
N GLN A 100 -4.21 -6.50 -25.76
CA GLN A 100 -3.29 -7.41 -26.43
C GLN A 100 -2.23 -7.96 -25.45
N GLN A 101 -1.75 -9.16 -25.75
CA GLN A 101 -0.65 -9.81 -25.04
C GLN A 101 0.56 -10.03 -25.97
N THR A 102 1.74 -10.19 -25.37
CA THR A 102 2.93 -10.69 -26.08
C THR A 102 2.69 -12.12 -26.56
N LYS A 103 3.56 -12.63 -27.43
CA LYS A 103 3.51 -14.04 -27.84
C LYS A 103 3.67 -15.02 -26.67
N GLN A 104 4.26 -14.56 -25.57
CA GLN A 104 4.49 -15.30 -24.34
C GLN A 104 3.30 -15.22 -23.36
N GLY A 105 2.27 -14.44 -23.67
CA GLY A 105 1.07 -14.28 -22.83
C GLY A 105 1.17 -13.16 -21.80
N ASP A 106 2.21 -12.32 -21.86
CA ASP A 106 2.32 -11.17 -20.96
C ASP A 106 1.42 -10.02 -21.44
N TRP A 107 0.75 -9.36 -20.51
CA TRP A 107 -0.04 -8.17 -20.82
C TRP A 107 0.87 -7.02 -21.23
N LEU A 108 0.52 -6.32 -22.32
CA LEU A 108 1.27 -5.13 -22.73
C LEU A 108 0.96 -3.93 -21.82
N PRO A 109 1.96 -3.11 -21.45
CA PRO A 109 1.72 -1.93 -20.61
C PRO A 109 0.91 -0.86 -21.34
N ASP A 110 0.27 0.02 -20.57
CA ASP A 110 -0.21 1.28 -21.10
C ASP A 110 0.97 2.14 -21.59
N PRO A 111 0.90 2.79 -22.76
CA PRO A 111 2.02 3.56 -23.31
C PRO A 111 2.37 4.83 -22.52
N VAL A 112 1.46 5.34 -21.69
CA VAL A 112 1.67 6.54 -20.87
C VAL A 112 1.98 6.16 -19.43
N TYR A 113 1.21 5.24 -18.85
CA TYR A 113 1.25 4.90 -17.42
C TYR A 113 1.97 3.58 -17.10
N GLY A 114 2.46 2.87 -18.12
CA GLY A 114 3.11 1.58 -17.93
C GLY A 114 2.14 0.50 -17.41
N HIS A 115 2.65 -0.38 -16.55
CA HIS A 115 1.85 -1.48 -15.98
C HIS A 115 1.09 -1.11 -14.70
N GLN A 116 1.44 -0.01 -14.06
CA GLN A 116 0.96 0.30 -12.72
C GLN A 116 0.83 1.80 -12.55
N LEU A 117 -0.38 2.24 -12.22
CA LEU A 117 -0.65 3.62 -11.86
C LEU A 117 0.04 3.99 -10.53
N GLN A 118 0.65 5.17 -10.48
CA GLN A 118 1.33 5.74 -9.33
C GLN A 118 0.56 6.97 -8.83
N ALA A 119 -0.24 6.77 -7.77
CA ALA A 119 -1.21 7.78 -7.32
C ALA A 119 -0.57 9.00 -6.63
N LEU A 120 0.69 8.90 -6.19
CA LEU A 120 1.41 9.96 -5.49
C LEU A 120 2.63 10.45 -6.27
N GLY A 121 2.91 11.74 -6.11
CA GLY A 121 4.09 12.40 -6.65
C GLY A 121 4.85 13.14 -5.57
N ILE A 122 6.15 13.35 -5.78
CA ILE A 122 7.06 13.89 -4.77
C ILE A 122 6.65 15.29 -4.27
N ASP A 123 6.00 16.11 -5.11
CA ASP A 123 5.58 17.46 -4.72
C ASP A 123 4.26 17.48 -3.94
N GLN A 124 3.45 16.41 -4.01
CA GLN A 124 2.28 16.27 -3.14
C GLN A 124 2.68 16.07 -1.66
N ILE A 125 3.86 15.52 -1.39
CA ILE A 125 4.40 15.40 -0.03
C ILE A 125 4.81 16.78 0.51
N LEU A 126 5.44 17.61 -0.31
CA LEU A 126 5.93 18.94 0.08
C LEU A 126 4.78 19.93 0.33
N SER A 127 3.67 19.76 -0.39
CA SER A 127 2.48 20.62 -0.29
C SER A 127 1.73 20.51 1.04
N TYR A 128 2.06 19.55 1.92
CA TYR A 128 1.45 19.47 3.25
C TYR A 128 2.00 20.53 4.23
N ASN A 129 3.16 21.14 3.95
CA ASN A 129 3.81 22.12 4.84
C ASN A 129 4.13 23.47 4.19
N THR A 130 3.88 23.66 2.89
CA THR A 130 4.11 24.94 2.21
C THR A 130 3.07 25.14 1.13
N MET A 131 2.15 26.09 1.33
CA MET A 131 1.39 26.65 0.22
C MET A 131 2.34 27.53 -0.63
N PRO A 132 2.43 27.34 -1.95
CA PRO A 132 3.16 28.28 -2.80
C PRO A 132 2.41 29.61 -2.84
N SER A 133 3.13 30.71 -2.59
CA SER A 133 2.60 32.07 -2.53
C SER A 133 2.37 32.75 -3.89
N SER A 134 2.47 32.02 -5.02
CA SER A 134 2.28 32.60 -6.36
C SER A 134 1.60 31.63 -7.34
N PRO A 135 0.52 32.04 -8.06
CA PRO A 135 -0.31 31.09 -8.81
C PRO A 135 0.13 30.73 -10.23
N GLN A 136 1.12 31.41 -10.84
CA GLN A 136 1.19 31.51 -12.31
C GLN A 136 2.37 30.80 -13.01
N ASP A 137 3.54 30.61 -12.39
CA ASP A 137 4.73 30.10 -13.13
C ASP A 137 5.15 28.64 -12.82
N GLU A 138 4.66 27.99 -11.76
CA GLU A 138 5.21 26.68 -11.32
C GLU A 138 4.29 25.48 -11.54
N ARG A 139 3.04 25.68 -12.00
CA ARG A 139 2.09 24.56 -12.16
C ARG A 139 2.55 23.49 -13.16
N SER A 140 3.45 23.83 -14.09
CA SER A 140 3.98 22.92 -15.12
C SER A 140 5.23 22.12 -14.70
N ARG A 141 5.83 22.42 -13.53
CA ARG A 141 7.05 21.74 -13.04
C ARG A 141 6.80 20.77 -11.88
N LEU A 142 5.59 20.74 -11.34
CA LEU A 142 5.26 19.87 -10.22
C LEU A 142 5.06 18.44 -10.68
N VAL A 143 5.84 17.52 -10.11
CA VAL A 143 5.62 16.08 -10.23
C VAL A 143 4.49 15.67 -9.30
N ARG A 144 3.32 15.48 -9.90
CA ARG A 144 2.10 15.01 -9.24
C ARG A 144 1.89 13.54 -9.55
N GLY A 145 1.17 12.86 -8.67
CA GLY A 145 0.69 11.51 -8.95
C GLY A 145 -0.15 11.49 -10.24
N GLU A 146 -0.10 10.36 -10.94
CA GLU A 146 -0.63 10.22 -12.30
C GLU A 146 -2.14 10.39 -12.37
N ALA A 147 -2.86 9.92 -11.34
CA ALA A 147 -4.28 10.16 -11.19
C ALA A 147 -4.72 10.08 -9.72
N LYS A 148 -5.88 10.68 -9.43
CA LYS A 148 -6.61 10.42 -8.18
C LYS A 148 -7.58 9.27 -8.43
N VAL A 149 -7.42 8.18 -7.68
CA VAL A 149 -8.27 7.01 -7.82
C VAL A 149 -9.34 6.99 -6.74
N TYR A 150 -10.59 6.86 -7.18
CA TYR A 150 -11.74 6.66 -6.32
C TYR A 150 -12.35 5.30 -6.63
N VAL A 151 -12.58 4.50 -5.60
CA VAL A 151 -13.23 3.19 -5.73
C VAL A 151 -14.60 3.28 -5.08
N ALA A 152 -15.61 2.81 -5.80
CA ALA A 152 -16.96 2.63 -5.29
C ALA A 152 -17.33 1.15 -5.43
N TYR A 153 -18.06 0.65 -4.44
CA TYR A 153 -18.55 -0.72 -4.40
C TYR A 153 -20.06 -0.71 -4.54
N GLN A 154 -20.58 -1.62 -5.35
CA GLN A 154 -22.00 -1.93 -5.39
C GLN A 154 -22.15 -3.37 -4.87
N PRO A 155 -22.93 -3.60 -3.80
CA PRO A 155 -23.19 -4.96 -3.36
C PRO A 155 -23.98 -5.69 -4.47
N LEU A 156 -23.54 -6.90 -4.76
CA LEU A 156 -24.28 -7.84 -5.58
C LEU A 156 -24.88 -8.86 -4.63
N TYR A 157 -26.15 -9.19 -4.85
CA TYR A 157 -26.86 -10.20 -4.09
C TYR A 157 -27.18 -11.36 -5.02
N GLY A 158 -26.94 -12.57 -4.54
CA GLY A 158 -27.15 -13.77 -5.36
C GLY A 158 -27.40 -15.01 -4.53
N GLN A 159 -27.58 -16.12 -5.24
CA GLN A 159 -27.60 -17.45 -4.67
C GLN A 159 -26.47 -18.27 -5.29
N TYR A 160 -25.78 -19.05 -4.48
CA TYR A 160 -24.88 -20.10 -4.95
C TYR A 160 -25.71 -21.22 -5.60
N ALA A 161 -25.04 -22.13 -6.31
CA ALA A 161 -25.71 -23.22 -7.03
C ALA A 161 -26.46 -24.20 -6.10
N ASP A 162 -26.14 -24.21 -4.81
CA ASP A 162 -26.80 -24.99 -3.76
C ASP A 162 -27.97 -24.24 -3.08
N GLY A 163 -28.26 -23.01 -3.50
CA GLY A 163 -29.33 -22.16 -2.97
C GLY A 163 -28.96 -21.28 -1.77
N GLU A 164 -27.72 -21.33 -1.29
CA GLU A 164 -27.24 -20.43 -0.22
C GLU A 164 -27.11 -18.99 -0.75
N VAL A 165 -27.62 -18.01 0.01
CA VAL A 165 -27.58 -16.59 -0.34
C VAL A 165 -26.23 -15.97 0.02
N TRP A 166 -25.75 -15.04 -0.83
CA TRP A 166 -24.56 -14.22 -0.59
C TRP A 166 -24.79 -12.76 -0.94
#